data_AF-A0A8F5BLE5-F1
#
_entry.id   AF-A0A8F5BLE5-F1
#
_cell.length_a   1.000
_cell.length_b   1.000
_cell.length_c   1.000
_cell.angle_alpha   90.00
_cell.angle_beta   90.00
_cell.angle_gamma   90.00
#
_symmetry.space_group_name_H-M   'P 1'
#
loop_
_entity.id
_entity.type
_entity.pdbx_description
1 polymer ?
#
loop_
_entity_poly.entity_id
_entity_poly.type
_entity_poly.pdbx_seq_one_letter_code
_entity_poly.pdbx_strand_id
1 'polypeptide(L)'
;MKLCNKEISQIGFGTWKIGGGYWNPDYSKDSYYIEMLKYVISKGINIIDTAEMYGGGHSEELVGKSIQDFDRDGIFIITKVWSNHLRYDDLIRSAKNSLRRLNSKYIDLYLIHWPNSSVPLEESIRAMEELVDQGIVNCIGVSNFDVKLLEEAMSLTKKYEIVANEIEYNVENKSAEKDVIPFCERNNIKVIAYSPLARGNIKSNKILDEIGRKYNRTSVQVALNYLMRRSIPIPKASTKDHIDEILGALGWNLSDEDYERISKI
;
A
#
# COMPACT_ATOMS: atom_id res chain seq x y z
N MET A 1 -2.37 14.35 -4.47
CA MET A 1 -0.92 14.05 -4.59
C MET A 1 -0.76 13.05 -5.72
N LYS A 2 0.39 12.95 -6.40
CA LYS A 2 0.51 12.09 -7.59
C LYS A 2 1.34 10.82 -7.36
N LEU A 3 0.88 9.71 -7.92
CA LEU A 3 1.60 8.44 -8.09
C LEU A 3 1.19 7.83 -9.43
N CYS A 4 2.14 7.32 -10.22
CA CYS A 4 1.88 6.80 -11.56
C CYS A 4 1.03 7.74 -12.44
N ASN A 5 1.34 9.05 -12.41
CA ASN A 5 0.61 10.11 -13.12
C ASN A 5 -0.88 10.28 -12.75
N LYS A 6 -1.36 9.62 -11.69
CA LYS A 6 -2.72 9.78 -11.18
C LYS A 6 -2.77 10.55 -9.87
N GLU A 7 -3.83 11.32 -9.69
CA GLU A 7 -4.15 11.90 -8.38
C GLU A 7 -4.64 10.81 -7.44
N ILE A 8 -4.02 10.75 -6.27
CA ILE A 8 -4.31 9.79 -5.23
C ILE A 8 -4.58 10.50 -3.89
N SER A 9 -5.33 9.85 -3.01
CA SER A 9 -5.56 10.27 -1.63
C SER A 9 -4.27 10.18 -0.80
N GLN A 10 -4.16 10.98 0.28
CA GLN A 10 -2.98 10.95 1.15
C GLN A 10 -2.87 9.67 1.99
N ILE A 11 -4.00 8.98 2.16
CA ILE A 11 -4.13 7.68 2.84
C ILE A 11 -4.73 6.71 1.84
N GLY A 12 -4.24 5.47 1.82
CA GLY A 12 -4.87 4.37 1.11
C GLY A 12 -5.56 3.38 2.05
N PHE A 13 -6.01 2.26 1.52
CA PHE A 13 -6.70 1.24 2.31
C PHE A 13 -6.12 -0.14 2.04
N GLY A 14 -5.58 -0.76 3.08
CA GLY A 14 -5.04 -2.12 3.02
C GLY A 14 -6.13 -3.18 3.11
N THR A 15 -6.00 -4.25 2.33
CA THR A 15 -6.99 -5.34 2.26
C THR A 15 -6.51 -6.67 2.85
N TRP A 16 -5.33 -6.71 3.47
CA TRP A 16 -4.89 -7.90 4.22
C TRP A 16 -5.97 -8.35 5.23
N LYS A 17 -6.26 -9.64 5.27
CA LYS A 17 -7.35 -10.27 6.06
C LYS A 17 -8.78 -9.99 5.58
N ILE A 18 -8.98 -9.26 4.49
CA ILE A 18 -10.27 -9.17 3.79
C ILE A 18 -10.35 -10.32 2.79
N GLY A 19 -11.34 -11.20 2.96
CA GLY A 19 -11.48 -12.41 2.13
C GLY A 19 -10.50 -13.55 2.48
N GLY A 20 -9.83 -13.50 3.63
CA GLY A 20 -8.96 -14.58 4.08
C GLY A 20 -7.54 -14.15 4.46
N GLY A 21 -6.75 -15.12 4.91
CA GLY A 21 -5.39 -14.91 5.42
C GLY A 21 -4.36 -14.92 4.31
N TYR A 22 -3.34 -15.77 4.46
CA TYR A 22 -2.39 -16.06 3.40
C TYR A 22 -3.11 -16.74 2.22
N TRP A 23 -2.60 -17.86 1.72
CA TRP A 23 -3.24 -18.68 0.69
C TRP A 23 -4.55 -19.38 1.13
N ASN A 24 -5.20 -18.91 2.20
CA ASN A 24 -6.43 -19.49 2.75
C ASN A 24 -7.58 -18.48 2.61
N PRO A 25 -8.48 -18.67 1.63
CA PRO A 25 -9.65 -17.81 1.45
C PRO A 25 -10.66 -17.96 2.58
N ASP A 26 -11.43 -16.91 2.84
CA ASP A 26 -12.59 -16.91 3.73
C ASP A 26 -13.75 -16.18 3.05
N TYR A 27 -14.75 -16.96 2.63
CA TYR A 27 -15.94 -16.50 1.91
C TYR A 27 -17.11 -16.09 2.83
N SER A 28 -16.93 -16.18 4.17
CA SER A 28 -18.03 -16.05 5.12
C SER A 28 -18.61 -14.64 5.24
N LYS A 29 -17.90 -13.63 4.72
CA LYS A 29 -18.22 -12.20 4.90
C LYS A 29 -18.09 -11.37 3.61
N ASP A 30 -18.19 -11.99 2.44
CA ASP A 30 -18.01 -11.33 1.14
C ASP A 30 -18.84 -10.06 0.99
N SER A 31 -20.16 -10.16 1.15
CA SER A 31 -21.05 -9.01 1.01
C SER A 31 -20.71 -7.89 1.99
N TYR A 32 -20.30 -8.24 3.22
CA TYR A 32 -19.88 -7.26 4.21
C TYR A 32 -18.61 -6.52 3.77
N TYR A 33 -17.60 -7.26 3.32
CA TYR A 33 -16.34 -6.67 2.87
C TYR A 33 -16.49 -5.84 1.60
N ILE A 34 -17.34 -6.26 0.67
CA ILE A 34 -17.66 -5.50 -0.53
C ILE A 34 -18.28 -4.15 -0.15
N GLU A 35 -19.31 -4.14 0.71
CA GLU A 35 -19.95 -2.90 1.16
C GLU A 35 -18.99 -2.00 1.94
N MET A 36 -18.04 -2.58 2.67
CA MET A 36 -16.99 -1.82 3.36
C MET A 36 -16.00 -1.17 2.40
N LEU A 37 -15.54 -1.88 1.38
CA LEU A 37 -14.64 -1.33 0.35
C LEU A 37 -15.35 -0.22 -0.44
N LYS A 38 -16.62 -0.43 -0.80
CA LYS A 38 -17.45 0.63 -1.42
C LYS A 38 -17.57 1.85 -0.52
N TYR A 39 -17.77 1.64 0.80
CA TYR A 39 -17.83 2.74 1.76
C TYR A 39 -16.52 3.54 1.78
N VAL A 40 -15.36 2.88 1.87
CA VAL A 40 -14.04 3.52 1.79
C VAL A 40 -13.92 4.39 0.54
N ILE A 41 -14.25 3.83 -0.63
CA ILE A 41 -14.14 4.54 -1.91
C ILE A 41 -15.09 5.74 -1.96
N SER A 42 -16.34 5.58 -1.48
CA SER A 42 -17.34 6.66 -1.43
C SER A 42 -16.94 7.83 -0.54
N LYS A 43 -16.00 7.61 0.39
CA LYS A 43 -15.45 8.63 1.30
C LYS A 43 -14.21 9.33 0.73
N GLY A 44 -13.83 9.02 -0.52
CA GLY A 44 -12.74 9.71 -1.22
C GLY A 44 -11.36 9.08 -1.02
N ILE A 45 -11.24 7.94 -0.33
CA ILE A 45 -10.01 7.14 -0.38
C ILE A 45 -10.01 6.37 -1.69
N ASN A 46 -9.06 6.66 -2.56
CA ASN A 46 -9.01 6.04 -3.88
C ASN A 46 -7.87 5.04 -4.07
N ILE A 47 -6.96 4.89 -3.10
CA ILE A 47 -5.91 3.87 -3.15
C ILE A 47 -6.41 2.61 -2.44
N ILE A 48 -6.47 1.49 -3.15
CA ILE A 48 -6.79 0.18 -2.59
C ILE A 48 -5.57 -0.74 -2.77
N ASP A 49 -5.03 -1.21 -1.65
CA ASP A 49 -3.87 -2.08 -1.61
C ASP A 49 -4.25 -3.53 -1.33
N THR A 50 -3.87 -4.45 -2.22
CA THR A 50 -4.12 -5.89 -2.13
C THR A 50 -2.90 -6.70 -2.59
N ALA A 51 -3.03 -8.02 -2.72
CA ALA A 51 -1.99 -8.90 -3.26
C ALA A 51 -2.58 -10.25 -3.69
N GLU A 52 -1.94 -10.94 -4.63
CA GLU A 52 -2.37 -12.28 -5.06
C GLU A 52 -2.39 -13.32 -3.92
N MET A 53 -1.54 -13.09 -2.90
CA MET A 53 -1.42 -13.97 -1.75
C MET A 53 -2.59 -13.80 -0.78
N TYR A 54 -3.29 -12.67 -0.77
CA TYR A 54 -4.31 -12.35 0.23
C TYR A 54 -5.58 -13.16 -0.01
N GLY A 55 -5.89 -14.06 0.92
CA GLY A 55 -6.97 -15.05 0.75
C GLY A 55 -6.75 -15.95 -0.47
N GLY A 56 -5.50 -16.19 -0.88
CA GLY A 56 -5.19 -16.90 -2.12
C GLY A 56 -5.78 -16.26 -3.38
N GLY A 57 -5.92 -14.93 -3.38
CA GLY A 57 -6.49 -14.15 -4.47
C GLY A 57 -7.93 -13.74 -4.23
N HIS A 58 -8.62 -14.30 -3.24
CA HIS A 58 -10.00 -13.93 -2.95
C HIS A 58 -10.14 -12.45 -2.52
N SER A 59 -9.12 -11.88 -1.88
CA SER A 59 -9.10 -10.44 -1.58
C SER A 59 -9.19 -9.58 -2.86
N GLU A 60 -8.49 -9.96 -3.93
CA GLU A 60 -8.56 -9.29 -5.23
C GLU A 60 -9.93 -9.43 -5.87
N GLU A 61 -10.61 -10.57 -5.71
CA GLU A 61 -11.97 -10.78 -6.20
C GLU A 61 -12.97 -9.85 -5.48
N LEU A 62 -12.82 -9.69 -4.16
CA LEU A 62 -13.64 -8.77 -3.37
C LEU A 62 -13.39 -7.31 -3.76
N VAL A 63 -12.13 -6.91 -3.95
CA VAL A 63 -11.77 -5.59 -4.50
C VAL A 63 -12.41 -5.42 -5.88
N GLY A 64 -12.25 -6.41 -6.76
CA GLY A 64 -12.78 -6.38 -8.11
C GLY A 64 -14.30 -6.21 -8.17
N LYS A 65 -15.05 -6.87 -7.29
CA LYS A 65 -16.50 -6.68 -7.14
C LYS A 65 -16.86 -5.28 -6.61
N SER A 66 -16.04 -4.72 -5.74
CA SER A 66 -16.32 -3.45 -5.05
C SER A 66 -16.13 -2.23 -5.93
N ILE A 67 -15.19 -2.28 -6.87
CA ILE A 67 -14.86 -1.15 -7.74
C ILE A 67 -15.82 -0.96 -8.91
N GLN A 68 -16.69 -1.92 -9.22
CA GLN A 68 -17.56 -1.88 -10.41
C GLN A 68 -18.61 -0.76 -10.37
N ASP A 69 -18.93 -0.25 -9.18
CA ASP A 69 -19.90 0.83 -8.99
C ASP A 69 -19.28 2.23 -9.18
N PHE A 70 -17.99 2.30 -9.46
CA PHE A 70 -17.22 3.54 -9.53
C PHE A 70 -16.51 3.65 -10.88
N ASP A 71 -16.14 4.88 -11.24
CA ASP A 71 -15.25 5.10 -12.37
C ASP A 71 -13.87 4.50 -12.05
N ARG A 72 -13.44 3.54 -12.87
CA ARG A 72 -12.17 2.84 -12.71
C ARG A 72 -10.99 3.80 -12.73
N ASP A 73 -11.06 4.87 -13.52
CA ASP A 73 -9.96 5.84 -13.64
C ASP A 73 -9.77 6.66 -12.36
N GLY A 74 -10.84 6.82 -11.58
CA GLY A 74 -10.83 7.46 -10.27
C GLY A 74 -10.27 6.61 -9.14
N ILE A 75 -10.01 5.31 -9.37
CA ILE A 75 -9.47 4.37 -8.38
C ILE A 75 -8.03 4.01 -8.73
N PHE A 76 -7.20 3.84 -7.70
CA PHE A 76 -5.80 3.44 -7.79
C PHE A 76 -5.61 2.08 -7.10
N ILE A 77 -5.39 1.03 -7.90
CA ILE A 77 -5.25 -0.34 -7.40
C ILE A 77 -3.77 -0.74 -7.36
N ILE A 78 -3.33 -1.14 -6.17
CA ILE A 78 -2.03 -1.74 -5.94
C ILE A 78 -2.24 -3.24 -5.73
N THR A 79 -1.51 -4.07 -6.48
CA THR A 79 -1.40 -5.51 -6.17
C THR A 79 0.03 -5.99 -6.35
N LYS A 80 0.33 -7.21 -5.92
CA LYS A 80 1.70 -7.69 -5.70
C LYS A 80 1.88 -9.12 -6.17
N VAL A 81 3.03 -9.40 -6.77
CA VAL A 81 3.51 -10.76 -7.05
C VAL A 81 4.25 -11.34 -5.85
N TRP A 82 3.91 -12.56 -5.45
CA TRP A 82 4.57 -13.26 -4.34
C TRP A 82 5.99 -13.70 -4.71
N SER A 83 6.86 -13.81 -3.72
CA SER A 83 8.30 -14.06 -3.88
C SER A 83 8.64 -15.37 -4.64
N ASN A 84 7.73 -16.35 -4.66
CA ASN A 84 7.94 -17.61 -5.39
C ASN A 84 7.53 -17.53 -6.87
N HIS A 85 6.93 -16.43 -7.33
CA HIS A 85 6.49 -16.24 -8.71
C HIS A 85 7.33 -15.17 -9.44
N LEU A 86 8.59 -14.99 -9.03
CA LEU A 86 9.45 -13.92 -9.55
C LEU A 86 10.22 -14.26 -10.82
N ARG A 87 10.14 -15.52 -11.29
CA ARG A 87 10.65 -15.91 -12.62
C ARG A 87 9.80 -15.26 -13.70
N TYR A 88 10.40 -15.01 -14.87
CA TYR A 88 9.81 -14.16 -15.92
C TYR A 88 8.38 -14.58 -16.27
N ASP A 89 8.19 -15.82 -16.72
CA ASP A 89 6.87 -16.32 -17.16
C ASP A 89 5.86 -16.44 -16.02
N ASP A 90 6.33 -16.75 -14.81
CA ASP A 90 5.49 -16.87 -13.63
C ASP A 90 4.98 -15.50 -13.18
N LEU A 91 5.82 -14.46 -13.23
CA LEU A 91 5.48 -13.09 -12.89
C LEU A 91 4.44 -12.55 -13.86
N ILE A 92 4.65 -12.73 -15.17
CA ILE A 92 3.67 -12.35 -16.20
C ILE A 92 2.32 -13.05 -15.95
N ARG A 93 2.36 -14.36 -15.65
CA ARG A 93 1.15 -15.15 -15.38
C ARG A 93 0.44 -14.68 -14.11
N SER A 94 1.18 -14.38 -13.04
CA SER A 94 0.64 -13.85 -11.78
C SER A 94 -0.05 -12.50 -11.97
N ALA A 95 0.53 -11.59 -12.75
CA ALA A 95 -0.10 -10.30 -13.04
C ALA A 95 -1.41 -10.46 -13.82
N LYS A 96 -1.41 -11.30 -14.87
CA LYS A 96 -2.62 -11.62 -15.65
C LYS A 96 -3.70 -12.28 -14.80
N ASN A 97 -3.32 -13.17 -13.87
CA ASN A 97 -4.26 -13.77 -12.91
C ASN A 97 -4.86 -12.74 -11.96
N SER A 98 -4.03 -11.85 -11.44
CA SER A 98 -4.45 -10.75 -10.56
C SER A 98 -5.43 -9.83 -11.27
N LEU A 99 -5.12 -9.42 -12.51
CA LEU A 99 -6.01 -8.59 -13.33
C LEU A 99 -7.38 -9.27 -13.57
N ARG A 100 -7.39 -10.58 -13.84
CA ARG A 100 -8.63 -11.36 -14.00
C ARG A 100 -9.47 -11.38 -12.71
N ARG A 101 -8.86 -11.62 -11.55
CA ARG A 101 -9.57 -11.62 -10.25
C ARG A 101 -10.13 -10.24 -9.92
N LEU A 102 -9.34 -9.19 -10.17
CA LEU A 102 -9.77 -7.79 -10.03
C LEU A 102 -10.88 -7.39 -11.00
N ASN A 103 -11.14 -8.17 -12.05
CA ASN A 103 -12.08 -7.84 -13.12
C ASN A 103 -11.93 -6.37 -13.59
N SER A 104 -10.68 -6.00 -13.87
CA SER A 104 -10.27 -4.63 -14.18
C SER A 104 -9.59 -4.58 -15.56
N LYS A 105 -9.57 -3.40 -16.17
CA LYS A 105 -8.89 -3.16 -17.46
C LYS A 105 -7.37 -3.15 -17.33
N TYR A 106 -6.86 -2.67 -16.20
CA TYR A 106 -5.43 -2.57 -15.88
C TYR A 106 -5.22 -2.57 -14.36
N ILE A 107 -3.98 -2.73 -13.92
CA ILE A 107 -3.50 -2.51 -12.54
C ILE A 107 -2.73 -1.18 -12.50
N ASP A 108 -2.95 -0.32 -11.51
CA ASP A 108 -2.25 0.97 -11.47
C ASP A 108 -0.79 0.82 -11.05
N LEU A 109 -0.53 0.01 -10.03
CA LEU A 109 0.81 -0.25 -9.52
C LEU A 109 0.96 -1.73 -9.19
N TYR A 110 1.98 -2.35 -9.78
CA TYR A 110 2.33 -3.75 -9.50
C TYR A 110 3.65 -3.83 -8.75
N LEU A 111 3.66 -4.55 -7.64
CA LEU A 111 4.83 -4.64 -6.75
C LEU A 111 5.41 -6.04 -6.70
N ILE A 112 6.74 -6.16 -6.63
CA ILE A 112 7.38 -7.33 -6.02
C ILE A 112 7.05 -7.32 -4.53
N HIS A 113 6.32 -8.31 -4.01
CA HIS A 113 5.86 -8.30 -2.61
C HIS A 113 7.01 -8.47 -1.61
N TRP A 114 7.95 -9.36 -1.92
CA TRP A 114 9.17 -9.60 -1.14
C TRP A 114 10.30 -10.00 -2.08
N PRO A 115 11.55 -9.57 -1.85
CA PRO A 115 12.69 -10.02 -2.64
C PRO A 115 12.90 -11.53 -2.48
N ASN A 116 13.41 -12.18 -3.53
CA ASN A 116 13.83 -13.57 -3.49
C ASN A 116 15.24 -13.71 -4.07
N SER A 117 16.22 -13.97 -3.20
CA SER A 117 17.62 -14.12 -3.60
C SER A 117 17.89 -15.33 -4.51
N SER A 118 16.94 -16.26 -4.64
CA SER A 118 17.05 -17.42 -5.55
C SER A 118 16.67 -17.08 -7.00
N VAL A 119 16.12 -15.89 -7.25
CA VAL A 119 15.75 -15.41 -8.59
C VAL A 119 16.54 -14.14 -8.89
N PRO A 120 17.31 -14.07 -9.98
CA PRO A 120 17.99 -12.83 -10.36
C PRO A 120 16.98 -11.69 -10.53
N LEU A 121 17.21 -10.57 -9.86
CA LEU A 121 16.28 -9.43 -9.87
C LEU A 121 16.05 -8.90 -11.29
N GLU A 122 17.06 -8.94 -12.16
CA GLU A 122 16.95 -8.53 -13.57
C GLU A 122 15.84 -9.28 -14.31
N GLU A 123 15.65 -10.57 -14.00
CA GLU A 123 14.60 -11.38 -14.62
C GLU A 123 13.21 -10.85 -14.25
N SER A 124 13.00 -10.53 -12.98
CA SER A 124 11.74 -9.97 -12.49
C SER A 124 11.50 -8.57 -13.05
N ILE A 125 12.52 -7.70 -13.04
CA ILE A 125 12.41 -6.33 -13.58
C ILE A 125 12.04 -6.37 -15.06
N ARG A 126 12.67 -7.23 -15.87
CA ARG A 126 12.31 -7.39 -17.28
C ARG A 126 10.84 -7.79 -17.47
N ALA A 127 10.34 -8.72 -16.66
CA ALA A 127 8.93 -9.11 -16.73
C ALA A 127 8.00 -7.98 -16.31
N MET A 128 8.37 -7.20 -15.31
CA MET A 128 7.61 -6.02 -14.89
C MET A 128 7.55 -4.94 -15.97
N GLU A 129 8.65 -4.65 -16.67
CA GLU A 129 8.65 -3.69 -17.79
C GLU A 129 7.79 -4.20 -18.96
N GLU A 130 7.84 -5.50 -19.27
CA GLU A 130 6.98 -6.12 -20.28
C GLU A 130 5.49 -6.00 -19.94
N LEU A 131 5.10 -6.07 -18.66
CA LEU A 131 3.71 -5.86 -18.24
C LEU A 131 3.24 -4.42 -18.49
N VAL A 132 4.16 -3.45 -18.37
CA VAL A 132 3.86 -2.05 -18.70
C VAL A 132 3.72 -1.88 -20.21
N ASP A 133 4.63 -2.48 -20.99
CA ASP A 133 4.56 -2.48 -22.46
C ASP A 133 3.24 -3.11 -22.98
N GLN A 134 2.74 -4.16 -22.29
CA GLN A 134 1.46 -4.81 -22.61
C GLN A 134 0.23 -4.01 -22.11
N GLY A 135 0.39 -2.93 -21.36
CA GLY A 135 -0.70 -2.17 -20.77
C GLY A 135 -1.47 -2.91 -19.67
N ILE A 136 -0.89 -3.98 -19.11
CA ILE A 136 -1.50 -4.77 -18.02
C ILE A 136 -1.35 -4.02 -16.69
N VAL A 137 -0.20 -3.37 -16.50
CA VAL A 137 0.11 -2.54 -15.33
C VAL A 137 0.55 -1.16 -15.82
N ASN A 138 0.18 -0.09 -15.10
CA ASN A 138 0.58 1.27 -15.49
C ASN A 138 1.98 1.62 -14.96
N CYS A 139 2.29 1.20 -13.73
CA CYS A 139 3.59 1.42 -13.11
C CYS A 139 4.06 0.21 -12.31
N ILE A 140 5.35 0.21 -12.00
CA ILE A 140 6.03 -0.86 -11.29
C ILE A 140 6.69 -0.32 -10.03
N GLY A 141 6.72 -1.15 -8.99
CA GLY A 141 7.38 -0.83 -7.74
C GLY A 141 7.85 -2.07 -7.01
N VAL A 142 8.33 -1.89 -5.80
CA VAL A 142 8.83 -2.98 -4.95
C VAL A 142 8.23 -2.89 -3.56
N SER A 143 8.39 -3.94 -2.78
CA SER A 143 8.01 -3.97 -1.38
C SER A 143 9.08 -4.72 -0.59
N ASN A 144 9.39 -4.20 0.60
CA ASN A 144 10.40 -4.75 1.50
C ASN A 144 11.83 -4.73 0.93
N PHE A 145 12.15 -3.73 0.12
CA PHE A 145 13.49 -3.52 -0.40
C PHE A 145 14.26 -2.55 0.49
N ASP A 146 15.50 -2.91 0.84
CA ASP A 146 16.46 -2.01 1.45
C ASP A 146 17.13 -1.11 0.40
N VAL A 147 18.02 -0.21 0.83
CA VAL A 147 18.72 0.72 -0.06
C VAL A 147 19.49 -0.02 -1.17
N LYS A 148 20.17 -1.11 -0.83
CA LYS A 148 20.99 -1.85 -1.80
C LYS A 148 20.12 -2.49 -2.89
N LEU A 149 19.01 -3.10 -2.51
CA LEU A 149 18.06 -3.68 -3.46
C LEU A 149 17.35 -2.62 -4.30
N LEU A 150 17.08 -1.43 -3.74
CA LEU A 150 16.54 -0.31 -4.51
C LEU A 150 17.55 0.19 -5.55
N GLU A 151 18.81 0.39 -5.18
CA GLU A 151 19.88 0.76 -6.11
C GLU A 151 20.03 -0.28 -7.23
N GLU A 152 20.01 -1.57 -6.88
CA GLU A 152 20.06 -2.67 -7.85
C GLU A 152 18.85 -2.61 -8.80
N ALA A 153 17.61 -2.54 -8.27
CA ALA A 153 16.39 -2.46 -9.08
C ALA A 153 16.42 -1.28 -10.06
N MET A 154 16.82 -0.09 -9.58
CA MET A 154 16.95 1.12 -10.39
C MET A 154 18.02 0.99 -11.48
N SER A 155 19.12 0.29 -11.19
CA SER A 155 20.18 0.04 -12.18
C SER A 155 19.76 -0.93 -13.29
N LEU A 156 18.80 -1.80 -12.99
CA LEU A 156 18.32 -2.86 -13.89
C LEU A 156 17.13 -2.42 -14.75
N THR A 157 16.36 -1.45 -14.30
CA THR A 157 15.29 -0.83 -15.10
C THR A 157 15.87 -0.07 -16.29
N LYS A 158 15.28 -0.24 -17.48
CA LYS A 158 15.76 0.32 -18.75
C LYS A 158 14.75 1.26 -19.42
N LYS A 159 13.46 1.03 -19.20
CA LYS A 159 12.34 1.73 -19.86
C LYS A 159 11.47 2.51 -18.88
N TYR A 160 11.30 2.00 -17.67
CA TYR A 160 10.40 2.54 -16.66
C TYR A 160 11.12 2.77 -15.33
N GLU A 161 10.51 3.53 -14.42
CA GLU A 161 11.06 3.80 -13.10
C GLU A 161 10.39 2.94 -12.02
N ILE A 162 11.14 2.61 -10.96
CA ILE A 162 10.57 2.08 -9.72
C ILE A 162 9.90 3.24 -8.98
N VAL A 163 8.57 3.33 -9.03
CA VAL A 163 7.85 4.52 -8.53
C VAL A 163 7.52 4.45 -7.04
N ALA A 164 7.59 3.27 -6.43
CA ALA A 164 7.23 3.07 -5.03
C ALA A 164 8.01 1.93 -4.36
N ASN A 165 8.21 2.06 -3.06
CA ASN A 165 8.63 0.99 -2.15
C ASN A 165 7.64 0.89 -0.99
N GLU A 166 6.93 -0.23 -0.91
CA GLU A 166 6.01 -0.51 0.21
C GLU A 166 6.75 -1.23 1.34
N ILE A 167 6.81 -0.63 2.53
CA ILE A 167 7.60 -1.13 3.67
C ILE A 167 6.81 -1.04 4.98
N GLU A 168 7.26 -1.77 6.00
CA GLU A 168 6.77 -1.55 7.35
C GLU A 168 7.23 -0.18 7.83
N TYR A 169 6.27 0.69 8.11
CA TYR A 169 6.56 1.99 8.69
C TYR A 169 5.41 2.42 9.58
N ASN A 170 5.71 2.61 10.87
CA ASN A 170 4.75 3.08 11.85
C ASN A 170 5.48 3.75 13.01
N VAL A 171 4.74 4.42 13.90
CA VAL A 171 5.33 5.17 15.02
C VAL A 171 6.18 4.31 15.96
N GLU A 172 5.95 3.00 16.04
CA GLU A 172 6.74 2.07 16.86
C GLU A 172 7.91 1.44 16.08
N ASN A 173 7.87 1.48 14.75
CA ASN A 173 8.92 0.99 13.86
C ASN A 173 9.30 2.06 12.82
N LYS A 174 10.28 2.87 13.20
CA LYS A 174 10.83 3.98 12.41
C LYS A 174 12.23 3.68 11.85
N SER A 175 12.62 2.40 11.82
CA SER A 175 13.96 1.98 11.35
C SER A 175 14.28 2.51 9.96
N ALA A 176 13.28 2.54 9.06
CA ALA A 176 13.39 3.04 7.70
C ALA A 176 13.66 4.55 7.59
N GLU A 177 13.45 5.35 8.64
CA GLU A 177 13.77 6.79 8.62
C GLU A 177 15.27 7.07 8.56
N LYS A 178 16.09 6.10 8.96
CA LYS A 178 17.55 6.21 8.98
C LYS A 178 18.13 6.24 7.56
N ASP A 179 17.60 5.44 6.66
CA ASP A 179 18.20 5.18 5.35
C ASP A 179 17.17 5.05 4.21
N VAL A 180 16.23 4.11 4.27
CA VAL A 180 15.30 3.78 3.18
C VAL A 180 14.40 4.96 2.80
N ILE A 181 13.75 5.62 3.77
CA ILE A 181 12.87 6.76 3.49
C ILE A 181 13.66 7.93 2.88
N PRO A 182 14.79 8.39 3.48
CA PRO A 182 15.63 9.42 2.85
C PRO A 182 16.12 9.03 1.45
N PHE A 183 16.45 7.77 1.22
CA PHE A 183 16.85 7.28 -0.10
C PHE A 183 15.69 7.39 -1.11
N CYS A 184 14.50 6.91 -0.73
CA CYS A 184 13.31 7.00 -1.56
C CYS A 184 12.97 8.46 -1.92
N GLU A 185 13.01 9.37 -0.94
CA GLU A 185 12.75 10.81 -1.15
C GLU A 185 13.71 11.44 -2.17
N ARG A 186 15.02 11.16 -2.05
CA ARG A 186 16.04 11.69 -2.98
C ARG A 186 15.88 11.16 -4.41
N ASN A 187 15.32 9.96 -4.56
CA ASN A 187 15.15 9.30 -5.85
C ASN A 187 13.71 9.35 -6.39
N ASN A 188 12.85 10.20 -5.80
CA ASN A 188 11.43 10.35 -6.18
C ASN A 188 10.61 9.04 -6.12
N ILE A 189 11.02 8.09 -5.27
CA ILE A 189 10.29 6.86 -4.99
C ILE A 189 9.31 7.13 -3.84
N LYS A 190 8.03 6.81 -4.02
CA LYS A 190 7.04 6.96 -2.94
C LYS A 190 7.17 5.82 -1.93
N VAL A 191 7.18 6.17 -0.64
CA VAL A 191 7.07 5.19 0.43
C VAL A 191 5.59 4.93 0.69
N ILE A 192 5.20 3.65 0.65
CA ILE A 192 3.86 3.21 1.06
C ILE A 192 4.04 2.47 2.39
N ALA A 193 3.35 2.91 3.44
CA ALA A 193 3.55 2.42 4.79
C ALA A 193 2.49 1.37 5.15
N TYR A 194 2.89 0.10 5.16
CA TYR A 194 2.05 -0.98 5.66
C TYR A 194 2.13 -1.10 7.19
N SER A 195 1.11 -1.72 7.79
CA SER A 195 0.93 -1.79 9.25
C SER A 195 1.07 -0.43 9.96
N PRO A 196 0.50 0.67 9.43
CA PRO A 196 0.76 2.03 9.94
C PRO A 196 0.29 2.26 11.39
N LEU A 197 -0.59 1.40 11.91
CA LEU A 197 -1.11 1.47 13.28
C LEU A 197 -0.47 0.43 14.23
N ALA A 198 0.67 -0.15 13.85
CA ALA A 198 1.36 -1.19 14.63
C ALA A 198 0.42 -2.32 15.12
N ARG A 199 -0.51 -2.74 14.25
CA ARG A 199 -1.56 -3.74 14.55
C ARG A 199 -2.43 -3.42 15.79
N GLY A 200 -2.59 -2.12 16.10
CA GLY A 200 -3.40 -1.62 17.22
C GLY A 200 -2.59 -1.16 18.42
N ASN A 201 -1.27 -1.43 18.47
CA ASN A 201 -0.43 -1.13 19.63
C ASN A 201 -0.26 0.37 19.90
N ILE A 202 -0.50 1.23 18.90
CA ILE A 202 -0.36 2.69 19.06
C ILE A 202 -1.39 3.31 20.03
N LYS A 203 -2.50 2.61 20.33
CA LYS A 203 -3.60 3.17 21.15
C LYS A 203 -3.18 3.43 22.60
N SER A 204 -2.17 2.72 23.11
CA SER A 204 -1.66 2.91 24.47
C SER A 204 -0.48 3.89 24.57
N ASN A 205 -0.10 4.53 23.46
CA ASN A 205 1.02 5.47 23.45
C ASN A 205 0.60 6.83 24.05
N LYS A 206 1.15 7.17 25.22
CA LYS A 206 0.80 8.40 25.97
C LYS A 206 1.13 9.67 25.21
N ILE A 207 2.21 9.69 24.44
CA ILE A 207 2.63 10.87 23.68
C ILE A 207 1.64 11.14 22.54
N LEU A 208 1.19 10.09 21.84
CA LEU A 208 0.16 10.22 20.82
C LEU A 208 -1.19 10.68 21.41
N ASP A 209 -1.56 10.19 22.58
CA ASP A 209 -2.79 10.60 23.27
C ASP A 209 -2.74 12.06 23.73
N GLU A 210 -1.63 12.50 24.35
CA GLU A 210 -1.42 13.90 24.75
C GLU A 210 -1.49 14.85 23.56
N ILE A 211 -0.81 14.53 22.46
CA ILE A 211 -0.87 15.30 21.22
C ILE A 211 -2.29 15.25 20.65
N GLY A 212 -2.96 14.10 20.66
CA GLY A 212 -4.34 13.95 20.19
C GLY A 212 -5.30 14.91 20.88
N ARG A 213 -5.21 15.04 22.21
CA ARG A 213 -6.03 15.98 22.99
C ARG A 213 -5.83 17.44 22.55
N LYS A 214 -4.60 17.85 22.22
CA LYS A 214 -4.29 19.20 21.71
C LYS A 214 -5.03 19.51 20.39
N TYR A 215 -5.18 18.52 19.51
CA TYR A 215 -5.84 18.69 18.20
C TYR A 215 -7.31 18.26 18.19
N ASN A 216 -7.86 17.77 19.31
CA ASN A 216 -9.15 17.09 19.36
C ASN A 216 -9.22 15.91 18.35
N ARG A 217 -8.22 15.03 18.45
CA ARG A 217 -7.98 13.88 17.58
C ARG A 217 -7.61 12.64 18.39
N THR A 218 -7.84 11.46 17.83
CA THR A 218 -7.43 10.19 18.47
C THR A 218 -5.96 9.87 18.21
N SER A 219 -5.35 9.00 19.02
CA SER A 219 -3.96 8.54 18.79
C SER A 219 -3.78 7.90 17.41
N VAL A 220 -4.82 7.24 16.88
CA VAL A 220 -4.84 6.69 15.51
C VAL A 220 -4.69 7.80 14.48
N GLN A 221 -5.47 8.87 14.63
CA GLN A 221 -5.44 10.02 13.72
C GLN A 221 -4.10 10.75 13.77
N VAL A 222 -3.53 10.93 14.96
CA VAL A 222 -2.19 11.52 15.15
C VAL A 222 -1.11 10.67 14.50
N ALA A 223 -1.12 9.34 14.72
CA ALA A 223 -0.15 8.44 14.11
C ALA A 223 -0.21 8.47 12.59
N LEU A 224 -1.42 8.45 12.00
CA LEU A 224 -1.58 8.53 10.55
C LEU A 224 -1.14 9.89 10.01
N ASN A 225 -1.46 10.99 10.71
CA ASN A 225 -1.03 12.33 10.31
C ASN A 225 0.49 12.46 10.30
N TYR A 226 1.17 11.88 11.29
CA TYR A 226 2.62 11.76 11.33
C TYR A 226 3.16 11.02 10.10
N LEU A 227 2.66 9.82 9.82
CA LEU A 227 3.15 9.00 8.70
C LEU A 227 2.91 9.65 7.33
N MET A 228 1.79 10.36 7.16
CA MET A 228 1.45 11.05 5.91
C MET A 228 2.47 12.11 5.48
N ARG A 229 3.31 12.61 6.41
CA ARG A 229 4.34 13.59 6.06
C ARG A 229 5.42 13.04 5.13
N ARG A 230 5.73 11.75 5.23
CA ARG A 230 6.83 11.10 4.50
C ARG A 230 6.45 9.79 3.80
N SER A 231 5.17 9.40 3.85
CA SER A 231 4.69 8.16 3.26
C SER A 231 3.19 8.22 2.93
N ILE A 232 2.70 7.20 2.23
CA ILE A 232 1.27 6.94 2.03
C ILE A 232 0.89 5.76 2.94
N PRO A 233 0.28 5.99 4.11
CA PRO A 233 -0.14 4.90 4.97
C PRO A 233 -1.36 4.18 4.36
N ILE A 234 -1.37 2.85 4.46
CA ILE A 234 -2.46 1.96 4.00
C ILE A 234 -3.08 1.19 5.18
N PRO A 235 -3.75 1.88 6.14
CA PRO A 235 -4.40 1.21 7.25
C PRO A 235 -5.51 0.28 6.75
N LYS A 236 -5.78 -0.75 7.55
CA LYS A 236 -6.91 -1.66 7.34
C LYS A 236 -7.90 -1.48 8.47
N ALA A 237 -9.18 -1.41 8.13
CA ALA A 237 -10.28 -1.41 9.09
C ALA A 237 -11.27 -2.55 8.81
N SER A 238 -11.98 -2.98 9.86
CA SER A 238 -13.02 -4.01 9.76
C SER A 238 -14.42 -3.48 10.08
N THR A 239 -14.57 -2.18 10.39
CA THR A 239 -15.87 -1.55 10.75
C THR A 239 -15.91 -0.12 10.21
N LYS A 240 -17.12 0.39 9.94
CA LYS A 240 -17.32 1.76 9.44
C LYS A 240 -16.78 2.82 10.41
N ASP A 241 -17.00 2.63 11.71
CA ASP A 241 -16.48 3.54 12.73
C ASP A 241 -14.96 3.68 12.70
N HIS A 242 -14.22 2.58 12.47
CA HIS A 242 -12.77 2.64 12.32
C HIS A 242 -12.35 3.28 11.00
N ILE A 243 -13.14 3.14 9.93
CA ILE A 243 -12.90 3.89 8.68
C ILE A 243 -13.08 5.38 8.93
N ASP A 244 -14.16 5.79 9.59
CA ASP A 244 -14.42 7.18 9.91
C ASP A 244 -13.36 7.76 10.87
N GLU A 245 -12.85 6.96 11.81
CA GLU A 245 -11.69 7.31 12.63
C GLU A 245 -10.45 7.58 11.77
N ILE A 246 -10.11 6.67 10.84
CA ILE A 246 -8.97 6.83 9.91
C ILE A 246 -9.13 8.10 9.07
N LEU A 247 -10.34 8.36 8.54
CA LEU A 247 -10.62 9.54 7.71
C LEU A 247 -10.41 10.85 8.50
N GLY A 248 -10.66 10.85 9.81
CA GLY A 248 -10.39 12.00 10.66
C GLY A 248 -8.91 12.36 10.84
N ALA A 249 -7.99 11.54 10.30
CA ALA A 249 -6.57 11.90 10.19
C ALA A 249 -6.30 12.97 9.11
N LEU A 250 -7.21 13.13 8.15
CA LEU A 250 -7.11 14.04 7.02
C LEU A 250 -7.59 15.46 7.38
N GLY A 251 -7.16 16.45 6.58
CA GLY A 251 -7.68 17.83 6.67
C GLY A 251 -7.09 18.69 7.79
N TRP A 252 -6.04 18.22 8.46
CA TRP A 252 -5.25 18.98 9.43
C TRP A 252 -3.80 18.50 9.39
N ASN A 253 -2.88 19.23 10.02
CA ASN A 253 -1.47 18.86 10.08
C ASN A 253 -0.94 19.04 11.49
N LEU A 254 -0.07 18.12 11.92
CA LEU A 254 0.77 18.31 13.09
C LEU A 254 1.70 19.50 12.91
N SER A 255 1.92 20.26 13.98
CA SER A 255 3.01 21.23 14.04
C SER A 255 4.37 20.53 13.93
N ASP A 256 5.40 21.27 13.49
CA ASP A 256 6.78 20.74 13.45
C ASP A 256 7.27 20.30 14.82
N GLU A 257 6.86 21.00 15.88
CA GLU A 257 7.18 20.64 17.26
C GLU A 257 6.57 19.29 17.64
N ASP A 258 5.29 19.07 17.38
CA ASP A 258 4.63 17.80 17.72
C ASP A 258 5.12 16.65 16.83
N TYR A 259 5.42 16.92 15.57
CA TYR A 259 6.05 15.95 14.68
C TYR A 259 7.40 15.50 15.24
N GLU A 260 8.23 16.44 15.71
CA GLU A 260 9.54 16.15 16.30
C GLU A 260 9.44 15.49 17.67
N ARG A 261 8.35 15.70 18.42
CA ARG A 261 8.08 14.92 19.64
C ARG A 261 7.79 13.46 19.31
N ILE A 262 7.03 13.20 18.25
CA ILE A 262 6.73 11.83 17.79
C ILE A 262 7.95 11.18 17.13
N SER A 263 8.84 11.94 16.46
CA SER A 263 10.05 11.36 15.86
C SER A 263 11.00 10.76 16.90
N LYS A 264 10.97 11.24 18.15
CA LYS A 264 11.87 10.83 19.24
C LYS A 264 11.42 9.63 20.07
N ILE A 265 10.18 9.16 19.92
CA ILE A 265 9.67 8.00 20.68
C ILE A 265 10.15 6.66 20.12
#